data_AF-A0A8D5FG67-F1
#
_entry.id   AF-A0A8D5FG67-F1
#
_cell.length_a   1.000
_cell.length_b   1.000
_cell.length_c   1.000
_cell.angle_alpha   90.00
_cell.angle_beta   90.00
_cell.angle_gamma   90.00
#
_symmetry.space_group_name_H-M   'P 1'
#
loop_
_entity.id
_entity.type
_entity.pdbx_description
1 polymer ?
#
loop_
_entity_poly.entity_id
_entity_poly.type
_entity_poly.pdbx_seq_one_letter_code
_entity_poly.pdbx_strand_id
1 'polypeptide(L)'
;MATAREHMLADARALFDSADGPAVDEVVDGVPLRAIVRGLEPDPAKYDRLFVERVALWLFPGDLDPFPRTGARVLFRGHDFKVEMSSESSFSDHLILVRFVN
;
A
#
# COMPACT_ATOMS: atom_id res chain seq x y z
N MET A 1 27.51 12.89 -7.54
CA MET A 1 27.09 13.67 -6.35
C MET A 1 25.57 13.59 -6.31
N ALA A 2 25.01 13.05 -5.23
CA ALA A 2 23.56 12.88 -5.13
C ALA A 2 22.89 14.23 -4.85
N THR A 3 21.82 14.53 -5.59
CA THR A 3 20.97 15.71 -5.43
C THR A 3 20.19 15.64 -4.11
N ALA A 4 19.72 16.78 -3.59
CA ALA A 4 18.90 16.82 -2.37
C ALA A 4 17.67 15.88 -2.45
N ARG A 5 17.14 15.67 -3.66
CA ARG A 5 16.06 14.71 -3.93
C ARG A 5 16.48 13.24 -3.71
N GLU A 6 17.69 12.88 -4.12
CA GLU A 6 18.23 11.53 -3.94
C GLU A 6 18.58 11.24 -2.48
N HIS A 7 19.05 12.25 -1.74
CA HIS A 7 19.23 12.13 -0.28
C HIS A 7 17.89 11.98 0.46
N MET A 8 16.87 12.76 0.10
CA MET A 8 15.53 12.60 0.70
C MET A 8 14.90 11.24 0.39
N LEU A 9 15.14 10.68 -0.80
CA LEU A 9 14.71 9.32 -1.14
C LEU A 9 15.47 8.25 -0.35
N ALA A 10 16.77 8.43 -0.14
CA ALA A 10 17.58 7.53 0.69
C ALA A 10 17.15 7.59 2.16
N ASP A 11 16.85 8.78 2.67
CA ASP A 11 16.36 9.00 4.04
C ASP A 11 14.94 8.44 4.21
N ALA A 12 14.07 8.63 3.21
CA ALA A 12 12.75 8.00 3.20
C ALA A 12 12.87 6.46 3.22
N ARG A 13 13.81 5.89 2.46
CA ARG A 13 14.08 4.44 2.45
C ARG A 13 14.58 3.93 3.79
N ALA A 14 15.46 4.68 4.47
CA ALA A 14 15.90 4.38 5.83
C ALA A 14 14.77 4.49 6.86
N LEU A 15 13.86 5.46 6.70
CA LEU A 15 12.67 5.61 7.55
C LEU A 15 11.67 4.46 7.35
N PHE A 16 11.48 4.00 6.11
CA PHE A 16 10.69 2.81 5.77
C PHE A 16 11.25 1.54 6.44
N ASP A 17 12.57 1.37 6.49
CA ASP A 17 13.20 0.25 7.21
C ASP A 17 13.08 0.38 8.74
N SER A 18 12.74 1.56 9.27
CA SER A 18 12.57 1.85 10.71
C SER A 18 11.11 1.96 11.18
N ALA A 19 10.14 1.95 10.26
CA ALA A 19 8.73 2.00 10.58
C ALA A 19 8.28 0.70 11.27
N ASP A 20 7.19 0.75 12.05
CA ASP A 20 6.61 -0.41 12.75
C ASP A 20 6.17 -1.50 11.74
N GLY A 21 7.12 -2.39 11.43
CA GLY A 21 6.96 -3.52 10.52
C GLY A 21 7.99 -3.51 9.39
N PRO A 22 8.67 -4.64 9.11
CA PRO A 22 9.63 -4.70 8.02
C PRO A 22 8.92 -4.55 6.67
N ALA A 23 9.51 -3.77 5.76
CA ALA A 23 9.09 -3.80 4.36
C ALA A 23 9.35 -5.20 3.78
N VAL A 24 8.37 -5.74 3.07
CA VAL A 24 8.39 -7.06 2.47
C VAL A 24 8.25 -6.98 0.96
N ASP A 25 8.84 -7.96 0.26
CA ASP A 25 8.67 -8.09 -1.18
C ASP A 25 7.28 -8.66 -1.46
N GLU A 26 6.50 -7.95 -2.27
CA GLU A 26 5.12 -8.27 -2.60
C GLU A 26 4.90 -8.16 -4.10
N VAL A 27 3.88 -8.86 -4.59
CA VAL A 27 3.43 -8.73 -5.98
C VAL A 27 2.06 -8.09 -5.99
N VAL A 28 1.98 -6.91 -6.60
CA VAL A 28 0.76 -6.11 -6.74
C VAL A 28 0.47 -5.96 -8.23
N ASP A 29 -0.67 -6.46 -8.71
CA ASP A 29 -1.03 -6.48 -10.14
C ASP A 29 0.07 -7.07 -11.05
N GLY A 30 0.81 -8.07 -10.54
CA GLY A 30 1.91 -8.70 -11.26
C GLY A 30 3.23 -7.92 -11.22
N VAL A 31 3.26 -6.74 -10.59
CA VAL A 31 4.46 -5.94 -10.38
C VAL A 31 5.11 -6.33 -9.05
N PRO A 32 6.36 -6.85 -9.06
CA PRO A 32 7.10 -7.09 -7.82
C PRO A 32 7.60 -5.76 -7.26
N LEU A 33 7.20 -5.45 -6.04
CA LEU A 33 7.56 -4.21 -5.34
C LEU A 33 7.84 -4.46 -3.87
N ARG A 34 8.42 -3.46 -3.19
CA ARG A 34 8.70 -3.54 -1.76
C ARG A 34 7.74 -2.65 -1.00
N ALA A 35 6.93 -3.26 -0.13
CA ALA A 35 5.85 -2.60 0.58
C ALA A 35 5.93 -2.85 2.09
N ILE A 36 5.53 -1.88 2.90
CA ILE A 36 5.09 -2.19 4.26
C ILE A 36 3.63 -2.61 4.16
N VAL A 37 3.31 -3.76 4.73
CA VAL A 37 1.95 -4.33 4.70
C VAL A 37 1.43 -4.40 6.13
N ARG A 38 0.27 -3.80 6.39
CA ARG A 38 -0.38 -3.85 7.70
C ARG A 38 -1.84 -4.26 7.58
N GLY A 39 -2.24 -5.26 8.35
CA GLY A 39 -3.65 -5.57 8.56
C GLY A 39 -4.32 -4.44 9.33
N LEU A 40 -5.47 -3.97 8.84
CA LEU A 40 -6.32 -2.99 9.51
C LEU A 40 -7.57 -3.67 10.06
N GLU A 41 -8.09 -3.13 11.16
CA GLU A 41 -9.39 -3.56 11.66
C GLU A 41 -10.49 -3.17 10.65
N PRO A 42 -11.51 -4.03 10.47
CA PRO A 42 -12.71 -3.68 9.72
C PRO A 42 -13.33 -2.39 10.30
N ASP A 43 -13.79 -1.49 9.44
CA ASP A 43 -14.57 -0.32 9.90
C ASP A 43 -16.04 -0.73 10.04
N PRO A 44 -16.56 -0.92 11.27
CA PRO A 44 -17.93 -1.38 11.48
C PRO A 44 -18.98 -0.35 11.04
N ALA A 45 -18.63 0.94 10.96
CA ALA A 45 -19.56 1.98 10.50
C ALA A 45 -19.77 1.92 8.98
N LYS A 46 -18.77 1.41 8.25
CA LYS A 46 -18.74 1.37 6.78
C LYS A 46 -19.18 0.03 6.20
N TYR A 47 -18.96 -1.06 6.93
CA TYR A 47 -19.22 -2.43 6.48
C TYR A 47 -20.07 -3.17 7.50
N ASP A 48 -21.39 -2.95 7.46
CA ASP A 48 -22.36 -3.53 8.39
C ASP A 48 -22.31 -5.07 8.36
N ARG A 49 -21.59 -5.67 9.32
CA ARG A 49 -21.50 -7.11 9.58
C ARG A 49 -20.94 -7.97 8.44
N LEU A 50 -20.25 -7.35 7.48
CA LEU A 50 -19.52 -8.09 6.45
C LEU A 50 -18.15 -8.49 7.00
N PHE A 51 -17.74 -9.74 6.78
CA PHE A 51 -16.35 -10.13 6.97
C PHE A 51 -15.52 -9.43 5.90
N VAL A 52 -14.79 -8.39 6.30
CA VAL A 52 -13.95 -7.60 5.40
C VAL A 52 -12.50 -7.73 5.85
N GLU A 53 -11.66 -8.21 4.96
CA GLU A 53 -10.21 -8.11 5.10
C GLU A 53 -9.78 -6.71 4.64
N ARG A 54 -9.12 -5.95 5.52
CA ARG A 54 -8.58 -4.62 5.20
C ARG A 54 -7.07 -4.64 5.38
N VAL A 55 -6.36 -4.16 4.37
CA VAL A 55 -4.90 -4.11 4.36
C VAL A 55 -4.44 -2.73 3.92
N ALA A 56 -3.53 -2.12 4.67
CA ALA A 56 -2.81 -0.94 4.24
C ALA A 56 -1.47 -1.32 3.63
N LEU A 57 -1.16 -0.71 2.49
CA LEU A 57 0.11 -0.79 1.78
C LEU A 57 0.76 0.59 1.78
N TRP A 58 1.99 0.65 2.27
CA TRP A 58 2.87 1.80 2.07
C TRP A 58 3.92 1.41 1.04
N LEU A 59 4.03 2.21 -0.02
CA LEU A 59 4.86 1.95 -1.19
C LEU A 59 5.83 3.12 -1.40
N PHE A 60 6.93 2.85 -2.11
CA PHE A 60 7.77 3.96 -2.56
C PHE A 60 7.04 4.76 -3.65
N PRO A 61 7.22 6.10 -3.67
CA PRO A 61 6.61 6.95 -4.68
C PRO A 61 6.95 6.49 -6.09
N GLY A 62 5.92 6.18 -6.89
CA GLY A 62 6.06 5.77 -8.28
C GLY A 62 6.36 4.28 -8.53
N ASP A 63 6.32 3.42 -7.49
CA ASP A 63 6.43 1.96 -7.67
C ASP A 63 5.24 1.37 -8.46
N LEU A 64 4.09 2.05 -8.42
CA LEU A 64 2.91 1.70 -9.20
C LEU A 64 2.58 2.83 -10.18
N ASP A 65 2.77 2.57 -11.47
CA ASP A 65 2.38 3.48 -12.55
C ASP A 65 1.60 2.69 -13.64
N PRO A 66 0.31 3.00 -13.87
CA PRO A 66 -0.48 4.05 -13.22
C PRO A 66 -0.82 3.73 -11.76
N PHE A 67 -0.79 4.76 -10.90
CA PHE A 67 -1.17 4.59 -9.50
C PHE A 67 -2.68 4.24 -9.36
N PRO A 68 -3.05 3.18 -8.61
CA PRO A 68 -4.44 2.75 -8.50
C PRO A 68 -5.33 3.80 -7.83
N ARG A 69 -6.44 4.15 -8.47
CA ARG A 69 -7.44 5.07 -7.89
C ARG A 69 -8.40 4.35 -6.95
N THR A 70 -8.96 5.08 -5.99
CA THR A 70 -10.09 4.60 -5.17
C THR A 70 -11.18 3.95 -6.03
N GLY A 71 -11.55 2.72 -5.67
CA GLY A 71 -12.53 1.89 -6.35
C GLY A 71 -11.96 0.93 -7.38
N ALA A 72 -10.70 1.09 -7.79
CA ALA A 72 -10.01 0.17 -8.68
C ALA A 72 -9.87 -1.22 -8.05
N ARG A 73 -9.71 -2.25 -8.88
CA ARG A 73 -9.36 -3.60 -8.45
C ARG A 73 -7.85 -3.77 -8.56
N VAL A 74 -7.28 -4.43 -7.55
CA VAL A 74 -5.85 -4.72 -7.46
C VAL A 74 -5.69 -6.16 -6.99
N LEU A 75 -4.87 -6.92 -7.69
CA LEU A 75 -4.47 -8.27 -7.31
C LEU A 75 -3.32 -8.19 -6.29
N PHE A 76 -3.57 -8.65 -5.07
CA PHE A 76 -2.59 -8.65 -4.00
C PHE A 76 -2.58 -10.01 -3.30
N ARG A 77 -1.40 -10.63 -3.14
CA ARG A 77 -1.22 -11.98 -2.58
C ARG A 77 -2.14 -13.05 -3.20
N GLY A 78 -2.36 -12.94 -4.52
CA GLY A 78 -3.22 -13.87 -5.28
C GLY A 78 -4.72 -13.68 -5.08
N HIS A 79 -5.15 -12.59 -4.44
CA HIS A 79 -6.55 -12.28 -4.21
C HIS A 79 -6.93 -10.91 -4.78
N ASP A 80 -8.16 -10.80 -5.29
CA ASP A 80 -8.72 -9.53 -5.74
C ASP A 80 -9.12 -8.67 -4.53
N PHE A 81 -8.49 -7.50 -4.43
CA PHE A 81 -8.86 -6.43 -3.52
C PHE A 81 -9.47 -5.27 -4.30
N LYS A 82 -10.29 -4.48 -3.62
CA LYS A 82 -10.74 -3.18 -4.09
C LYS A 82 -9.98 -2.09 -3.34
N VAL A 83 -9.49 -1.08 -4.05
CA VAL A 83 -8.88 0.09 -3.44
C VAL A 83 -9.96 0.89 -2.71
N GLU A 84 -9.87 0.97 -1.39
CA GLU A 84 -10.74 1.79 -0.55
C GLU A 84 -10.27 3.25 -0.53
N MET A 85 -8.96 3.45 -0.49
CA MET A 85 -8.32 4.76 -0.43
C MET A 85 -6.99 4.69 -1.18
N SER A 86 -6.71 5.74 -1.94
CA SER A 86 -5.44 5.97 -2.63
C SER A 86 -4.93 7.37 -2.31
N SER A 87 -3.68 7.48 -1.86
CA SER A 87 -3.03 8.76 -1.58
C SER A 87 -1.59 8.73 -2.08
N GLU A 88 -1.31 9.52 -3.10
CA GLU A 88 0.04 9.76 -3.61
C GLU A 88 0.70 10.89 -2.82
N SER A 89 1.97 10.74 -2.46
CA SER A 89 2.72 11.83 -1.83
C SER A 89 4.19 11.80 -2.24
N SER A 90 4.90 12.90 -2.04
CA SER A 90 6.34 12.99 -2.36
C SER A 90 7.23 12.07 -1.51
N PHE A 91 6.71 11.51 -0.42
CA PHE A 91 7.48 10.71 0.55
C PHE A 91 7.09 9.24 0.56
N SER A 92 5.80 8.94 0.42
CA SER A 92 5.27 7.58 0.43
C SER A 92 3.91 7.54 -0.23
N ASP A 93 3.67 6.51 -1.03
CA ASP A 93 2.36 6.26 -1.60
C ASP A 93 1.58 5.30 -0.69
N HIS A 94 0.29 5.57 -0.48
CA HIS A 94 -0.56 4.80 0.41
C HIS A 94 -1.78 4.24 -0.31
N LEU A 95 -2.00 2.93 -0.15
CA LEU A 95 -3.21 2.25 -0.57
C LEU A 95 -3.86 1.56 0.62
N ILE A 96 -5.17 1.75 0.79
CA ILE A 96 -5.99 0.87 1.64
C ILE A 96 -6.76 -0.04 0.71
N LEU A 97 -6.57 -1.34 0.89
CA LEU A 97 -7.21 -2.40 0.14
C LEU A 97 -8.27 -3.05 1.01
N VAL A 98 -9.45 -3.30 0.43
CA VAL A 98 -10.53 -4.07 1.06
C VAL A 98 -10.89 -5.27 0.21
N ARG A 99 -11.13 -6.40 0.86
CA ARG A 99 -11.70 -7.59 0.25
C ARG A 99 -12.84 -8.10 1.10
N PHE A 100 -13.94 -8.45 0.45
CA PHE A 100 -15.05 -9.13 1.10
C PHE A 100 -14.74 -10.63 1.16
N VAL A 101 -14.77 -11.18 2.37
CA VAL A 101 -14.57 -12.60 2.63
C VAL A 101 -15.96 -13.20 2.85
N ASN A 102 -16.42 -14.02 1.91
CA ASN A 102 -17.66 -14.80 2.06
C ASN A 102 -17.34 -16.19 2.61
#